data_AF-A0A8T3PQ65-F1
#
_entry.id   AF-A0A8T3PQ65-F1
#
_cell.length_a   1.000
_cell.length_b   1.000
_cell.length_c   1.000
_cell.angle_alpha   90.00
_cell.angle_beta   90.00
_cell.angle_gamma   90.00
#
_symmetry.space_group_name_H-M   'P 1'
#
loop_
_entity.id
_entity.type
_entity.pdbx_description
1 polymer ?
#
loop_
_entity_poly.entity_id
_entity_poly.type
_entity_poly.pdbx_seq_one_letter_code
_entity_poly.pdbx_strand_id
1 'polypeptide(L)'
;MSCAQVIATWLVVLGTLVLAAVAVFQDTIRGWFYRPRFRITVKTEPPHCVAVPMTRPDGTFVADSYYLRLWVENTGNATARNAEVYANRLRRKRTDGTWELVKTFPPMNLKWADVGGIYFPSIAPKMGKHCDLGHITDPPKRQNVGEDVPRLALTEHTTSLAFDLIVAPNHRGHIVGPGEYQLDILPAAENARPIGRTVTISLSGTWYANEDAMFRDGIGLRIDSD
;
A
#
# COMPACT_ATOMS: atom_id res chain seq x y z
N MET A 1 39.81 54.35 7.24
CA MET A 1 39.59 53.09 6.50
C MET A 1 39.40 53.44 5.03
N SER A 2 40.09 52.75 4.12
CA SER A 2 39.84 52.93 2.70
C SER A 2 38.47 52.34 2.32
N CYS A 3 37.85 52.86 1.25
CA CYS A 3 36.57 52.33 0.72
C CYS A 3 36.64 50.80 0.49
N ALA A 4 37.80 50.30 0.06
CA ALA A 4 38.06 48.87 -0.12
C ALA A 4 37.99 48.05 1.17
N GLN A 5 38.44 48.59 2.31
CA GLN A 5 38.37 47.89 3.59
C GLN A 5 36.92 47.73 4.07
N VAL A 6 36.09 48.75 3.88
CA VAL A 6 34.67 48.71 4.25
C VAL A 6 33.92 47.68 3.40
N ILE A 7 34.17 47.64 2.08
CA ILE A 7 33.59 46.63 1.18
C ILE A 7 34.03 45.22 1.59
N ALA A 8 35.31 45.03 1.89
CA ALA A 8 35.83 43.73 2.34
C ALA A 8 35.16 43.27 3.66
N THR A 9 34.98 44.16 4.63
CA THR A 9 34.31 43.84 5.90
C THR A 9 32.86 43.41 5.67
N TRP A 10 32.11 44.13 4.84
CA TRP A 10 30.71 43.75 4.52
C TRP A 10 30.62 42.41 3.80
N LEU A 11 31.56 42.10 2.90
CA LEU A 11 31.62 40.79 2.23
C LEU A 11 31.88 39.65 3.22
N VAL A 12 32.78 39.86 4.19
CA VAL A 12 33.06 38.87 5.24
C VAL A 12 31.81 38.65 6.10
N VAL A 13 31.17 39.73 6.59
CA VAL A 13 29.96 39.63 7.41
C VAL A 13 28.83 38.94 6.68
N LEU A 14 28.58 39.30 5.41
CA LEU A 14 27.57 38.66 4.58
C LEU A 14 27.90 37.18 4.34
N GLY A 15 29.16 36.87 4.05
CA GLY A 15 29.64 35.50 3.87
C GLY A 15 29.46 34.64 5.12
N THR A 16 29.79 35.16 6.31
CA THR A 16 29.59 34.46 7.59
C THR A 16 28.10 34.25 7.89
N LEU A 17 27.24 35.23 7.63
CA LEU A 17 25.79 35.10 7.79
C LEU A 17 25.21 34.03 6.86
N VAL A 18 25.65 33.99 5.60
CA VAL A 18 25.23 32.95 4.64
C VAL A 18 25.70 31.57 5.08
N LEU A 19 26.96 31.42 5.53
CA LEU A 19 27.46 30.13 6.04
C LEU A 19 26.70 29.67 7.28
N ALA A 20 26.41 30.56 8.22
CA ALA A 20 25.60 30.24 9.39
C ALA A 20 24.18 29.83 9.01
N ALA A 21 23.54 30.55 8.07
CA ALA A 21 22.22 30.18 7.57
C ALA A 21 22.25 28.81 6.88
N VAL A 22 23.21 28.55 6.00
CA VAL A 22 23.35 27.23 5.34
C VAL A 22 23.60 26.13 6.36
N ALA A 23 24.45 26.34 7.37
CA ALA A 23 24.70 25.36 8.41
C ALA A 23 23.44 25.03 9.24
N VAL A 24 22.63 26.05 9.57
CA VAL A 24 21.37 25.87 10.30
C VAL A 24 20.29 25.20 9.44
N PHE A 25 20.22 25.55 8.15
CA PHE A 25 19.18 25.05 7.24
C PHE A 25 19.65 23.91 6.32
N GLN A 26 20.83 23.34 6.55
CA GLN A 26 21.42 22.34 5.66
C GLN A 26 20.49 21.15 5.47
N ASP A 27 19.87 20.65 6.55
CA ASP A 27 18.94 19.52 6.49
C ASP A 27 17.64 19.87 5.76
N THR A 28 17.14 21.10 5.91
CA THR A 28 15.96 21.58 5.18
C THR A 28 16.24 21.70 3.69
N ILE A 29 17.38 22.29 3.32
CA ILE A 29 17.84 22.43 1.93
C ILE A 29 18.04 21.04 1.33
N ARG A 30 18.72 20.14 2.05
CA ARG A 30 18.92 18.76 1.60
C ARG A 30 17.60 18.03 1.41
N GLY A 31 16.63 18.20 2.31
CA GLY A 31 15.30 17.59 2.20
C GLY A 31 14.48 18.09 1.00
N TRP A 32 14.75 19.29 0.49
CA TRP A 32 14.12 19.78 -0.74
C TRP A 32 14.68 19.12 -2.00
N PHE A 33 15.99 18.89 -2.07
CA PHE A 33 16.64 18.30 -3.24
C PHE A 33 16.71 16.77 -3.20
N TYR A 34 16.76 16.18 -2.01
CA TYR A 34 16.91 14.75 -1.77
C TYR A 34 15.70 14.21 -1.00
N ARG A 35 14.74 13.67 -1.73
CA ARG A 35 13.53 13.10 -1.14
C ARG A 35 13.09 11.81 -1.83
N PRO A 36 12.54 10.85 -1.07
CA PRO A 36 11.91 9.68 -1.67
C PRO A 36 10.68 10.10 -2.48
N ARG A 37 10.36 9.30 -3.49
CA ARG A 37 9.14 9.45 -4.28
C ARG A 37 8.58 8.07 -4.56
N PHE A 38 7.33 7.84 -4.21
CA PHE A 38 6.72 6.53 -4.41
C PHE A 38 6.06 6.43 -5.78
N ARG A 39 6.33 5.33 -6.45
CA ARG A 39 5.53 4.83 -7.57
C ARG A 39 4.90 3.52 -7.13
N ILE A 40 3.59 3.42 -7.28
CA ILE A 40 2.87 2.19 -6.97
C ILE A 40 2.49 1.51 -8.28
N THR A 41 2.78 0.22 -8.38
CA THR A 41 2.32 -0.60 -9.49
C THR A 41 1.64 -1.86 -8.95
N VAL A 42 0.74 -2.40 -9.75
CA VAL A 42 0.05 -3.65 -9.46
C VAL A 42 -0.07 -4.44 -10.75
N LYS A 43 0.14 -5.75 -10.64
CA LYS A 43 -0.10 -6.70 -11.72
C LYS A 43 -0.72 -7.95 -11.13
N THR A 44 -1.74 -8.47 -11.79
CA THR A 44 -2.37 -9.73 -11.39
C THR A 44 -1.61 -10.90 -12.00
N GLU A 45 -0.35 -11.09 -11.59
CA GLU A 45 0.51 -12.19 -12.03
C GLU A 45 1.68 -12.35 -11.03
N PRO A 46 2.29 -13.54 -10.92
CA PRO A 46 3.54 -13.68 -10.18
C PRO A 46 4.65 -12.77 -10.73
N PRO A 47 5.51 -12.17 -9.88
CA PRO A 47 5.58 -12.34 -8.42
C PRO A 47 4.71 -11.34 -7.63
N HIS A 48 3.86 -10.55 -8.29
CA HIS A 48 3.03 -9.52 -7.64
C HIS A 48 1.79 -10.10 -6.97
N CYS A 49 1.17 -11.09 -7.58
CA CYS A 49 0.12 -11.89 -6.96
C CYS A 49 0.58 -13.34 -6.98
N VAL A 50 0.35 -14.07 -5.89
CA VAL A 50 0.84 -15.45 -5.73
C VAL A 50 -0.15 -16.29 -4.94
N ALA A 51 -0.27 -17.56 -5.32
CA ALA A 51 -0.91 -18.61 -4.57
C ALA A 51 -0.04 -18.97 -3.37
N VAL A 52 -0.60 -18.88 -2.17
CA VAL A 52 0.08 -19.23 -0.92
C VAL A 52 -0.88 -20.04 -0.07
N PRO A 53 -0.50 -21.25 0.37
CA PRO A 53 -1.29 -21.98 1.34
C PRO A 53 -1.23 -21.27 2.70
N MET A 54 -2.38 -21.06 3.31
CA MET A 54 -2.47 -20.62 4.69
C MET A 54 -2.19 -21.79 5.63
N THR A 55 -1.24 -21.58 6.55
CA THR A 55 -0.86 -22.55 7.57
C THR A 55 -1.00 -21.94 8.96
N ARG A 56 -1.27 -22.80 9.95
CA ARG A 56 -1.15 -22.43 11.37
C ARG A 56 0.32 -22.27 11.76
N PRO A 57 0.63 -21.66 12.92
CA PRO A 57 2.01 -21.56 13.41
C PRO A 57 2.73 -22.90 13.57
N ASP A 58 2.01 -24.01 13.73
CA ASP A 58 2.54 -25.37 13.79
C ASP A 58 2.79 -26.00 12.41
N GLY A 59 2.56 -25.25 11.32
CA GLY A 59 2.71 -25.70 9.94
C GLY A 59 1.49 -26.45 9.38
N THR A 60 0.45 -26.67 10.18
CA THR A 60 -0.77 -27.36 9.71
C THR A 60 -1.46 -26.55 8.63
N PHE A 61 -1.72 -27.18 7.49
CA PHE A 61 -2.51 -26.60 6.40
C PHE A 61 -3.92 -26.22 6.84
N VAL A 62 -4.38 -25.05 6.42
CA VAL A 62 -5.71 -24.51 6.76
C VAL A 62 -6.58 -24.33 5.51
N ALA A 63 -6.05 -23.62 4.50
CA ALA A 63 -6.75 -23.27 3.28
C ALA A 63 -5.76 -22.89 2.18
N ASP A 64 -6.13 -23.09 0.93
CA ASP A 64 -5.46 -22.41 -0.18
C ASP A 64 -5.90 -20.95 -0.24
N SER A 65 -4.99 -20.07 -0.64
CA SER A 65 -5.29 -18.64 -0.79
C SER A 65 -4.49 -18.01 -1.91
N TYR A 66 -4.98 -16.88 -2.41
CA TYR A 66 -4.29 -16.03 -3.37
C TYR A 66 -4.04 -14.66 -2.74
N TYR A 67 -2.77 -14.28 -2.62
CA TYR A 67 -2.36 -12.98 -2.12
C TYR A 67 -2.22 -11.97 -3.26
N LEU A 68 -2.74 -10.77 -3.03
CA LEU A 68 -2.71 -9.63 -3.93
C LEU A 68 -1.76 -8.59 -3.37
N ARG A 69 -0.72 -8.22 -4.11
CA ARG A 69 0.31 -7.32 -3.59
C ARG A 69 0.56 -6.11 -4.48
N LEU A 70 0.71 -4.97 -3.82
CA LEU A 70 1.18 -3.73 -4.42
C LEU A 70 2.69 -3.73 -4.46
N TRP A 71 3.29 -3.31 -5.57
CA TRP A 71 4.71 -3.00 -5.61
C TRP A 71 4.90 -1.52 -5.29
N VAL A 72 5.52 -1.25 -4.14
CA VAL A 72 5.84 0.10 -3.68
C VAL A 72 7.30 0.39 -4.01
N GLU A 73 7.53 1.16 -5.08
CA GLU A 73 8.86 1.51 -5.54
C GLU A 73 9.25 2.92 -5.07
N ASN A 74 10.47 3.07 -4.56
CA ASN A 74 11.07 4.38 -4.35
C ASN A 74 11.82 4.83 -5.61
N THR A 75 11.21 5.72 -6.38
CA THR A 75 11.77 6.35 -7.58
C THR A 75 12.52 7.66 -7.30
N GLY A 76 12.56 8.08 -6.03
CA GLY A 76 13.30 9.27 -5.59
C GLY A 76 14.80 9.04 -5.53
N ASN A 77 15.54 10.08 -5.15
CA ASN A 77 17.00 10.08 -5.02
C ASN A 77 17.49 9.96 -3.56
N ALA A 78 16.59 9.67 -2.62
CA ALA A 78 16.89 9.43 -1.22
C ALA A 78 16.13 8.19 -0.72
N THR A 79 16.71 7.48 0.24
CA THR A 79 16.07 6.32 0.90
C THR A 79 14.79 6.75 1.63
N ALA A 80 13.68 6.07 1.37
CA ALA A 80 12.47 6.19 2.18
C ALA A 80 12.68 5.46 3.51
N ARG A 81 12.46 6.14 4.64
CA ARG A 81 12.62 5.58 5.99
C ARG A 81 11.28 5.31 6.63
N ASN A 82 11.15 4.15 7.29
CA ASN A 82 9.91 3.69 7.93
C ASN A 82 8.70 3.89 7.00
N ALA A 83 8.82 3.34 5.79
CA ALA A 83 7.78 3.44 4.79
C ALA A 83 6.52 2.68 5.24
N GLU A 84 5.36 3.25 4.97
CA GLU A 84 4.06 2.66 5.30
C GLU A 84 3.08 2.86 4.16
N VAL A 85 2.03 2.06 4.12
CA VAL A 85 0.91 2.24 3.19
C VAL A 85 -0.39 2.24 3.98
N TYR A 86 -1.11 3.36 3.96
CA TYR A 86 -2.39 3.50 4.66
C TYR A 86 -3.56 3.28 3.70
N ALA A 87 -4.43 2.31 4.00
CA ALA A 87 -5.69 2.08 3.29
C ALA A 87 -6.75 3.04 3.82
N ASN A 88 -7.05 4.08 3.05
CA ASN A 88 -7.80 5.25 3.50
C ASN A 88 -9.32 5.08 3.36
N ARG A 89 -9.80 4.73 2.17
CA ARG A 89 -11.25 4.65 1.88
C ARG A 89 -11.51 3.59 0.84
N LEU A 90 -12.57 2.82 1.06
CA LEU A 90 -13.07 1.86 0.09
C LEU A 90 -14.39 2.35 -0.48
N ARG A 91 -14.51 2.34 -1.80
CA ARG A 91 -15.76 2.59 -2.52
C ARG A 91 -16.16 1.34 -3.28
N ARG A 92 -17.46 1.10 -3.41
CA ARG A 92 -18.05 0.04 -4.24
C ARG A 92 -18.84 0.67 -5.38
N LYS A 93 -18.76 0.08 -6.57
CA LYS A 93 -19.56 0.52 -7.71
C LYS A 93 -21.01 0.07 -7.54
N ARG A 94 -21.94 0.99 -7.71
CA ARG A 94 -23.38 0.75 -7.75
C ARG A 94 -23.83 0.29 -9.15
N THR A 95 -25.07 -0.19 -9.23
CA THR A 95 -25.71 -0.60 -10.49
C THR A 95 -25.89 0.56 -11.48
N ASP A 96 -26.03 1.79 -10.99
CA ASP A 96 -26.07 3.02 -11.79
C ASP A 96 -24.68 3.50 -12.27
N GLY A 97 -23.62 2.76 -11.94
CA GLY A 97 -22.24 3.07 -12.29
C GLY A 97 -21.54 4.06 -11.36
N THR A 98 -22.24 4.65 -10.38
CA THR A 98 -21.66 5.57 -9.40
C THR A 98 -20.87 4.83 -8.32
N TRP A 99 -19.97 5.54 -7.63
CA TRP A 99 -19.16 4.99 -6.56
C TRP A 99 -19.74 5.38 -5.20
N GLU A 100 -19.99 4.38 -4.35
CA GLU A 100 -20.49 4.56 -2.98
C GLU A 100 -19.43 4.18 -1.95
N LEU A 101 -19.28 4.99 -0.90
CA LEU A 101 -18.40 4.68 0.23
C LEU A 101 -18.89 3.44 0.99
N VAL A 102 -18.00 2.45 1.16
CA VAL A 102 -18.24 1.30 2.03
C VAL A 102 -18.01 1.73 3.48
N LYS A 103 -19.08 2.20 4.14
CA LYS A 103 -19.02 2.79 5.50
C LYS A 103 -18.44 1.87 6.58
N THR A 104 -18.51 0.56 6.37
CA THR A 104 -17.98 -0.44 7.30
C THR A 104 -16.48 -0.68 7.11
N PHE A 105 -15.88 -0.19 6.02
CA PHE A 105 -14.45 -0.38 5.78
C PHE A 105 -13.63 0.41 6.81
N PRO A 106 -12.71 -0.24 7.55
CA PRO A 106 -11.96 0.42 8.60
C PRO A 106 -10.63 0.97 8.06
N PRO A 107 -10.43 2.30 8.03
CA PRO A 107 -9.20 2.89 7.50
C PRO A 107 -8.01 2.61 8.41
N MET A 108 -6.97 1.96 7.89
CA MET A 108 -5.73 1.66 8.62
C MET A 108 -4.60 1.20 7.69
N ASN A 109 -3.41 0.99 8.24
CA ASN A 109 -2.25 0.51 7.50
C ASN A 109 -2.43 -0.90 6.95
N LEU A 110 -1.90 -1.12 5.75
CA LEU A 110 -1.65 -2.44 5.16
C LEU A 110 -0.37 -3.05 5.74
N LYS A 111 -0.22 -4.36 5.56
CA LYS A 111 0.98 -5.11 5.96
C LYS A 111 2.02 -5.15 4.85
N TRP A 112 3.29 -5.06 5.23
CA TRP A 112 4.38 -5.39 4.30
C TRP A 112 4.50 -6.89 4.11
N ALA A 113 4.55 -7.33 2.85
CA ALA A 113 4.64 -8.74 2.50
C ALA A 113 5.85 -9.40 3.16
N ASP A 114 5.66 -10.61 3.68
CA ASP A 114 6.68 -11.46 4.32
C ASP A 114 7.22 -10.91 5.67
N VAL A 115 6.79 -9.72 6.10
CA VAL A 115 7.20 -9.08 7.36
C VAL A 115 6.00 -8.89 8.30
N GLY A 116 4.83 -8.59 7.76
CA GLY A 116 3.58 -8.41 8.52
C GLY A 116 3.48 -7.10 9.32
N GLY A 117 4.50 -6.25 9.28
CA GLY A 117 4.55 -4.97 10.01
C GLY A 117 3.90 -3.80 9.26
N ILE A 118 3.61 -2.72 10.00
CA ILE A 118 3.15 -1.43 9.46
C ILE A 118 4.27 -0.73 8.69
N TYR A 119 5.45 -0.70 9.29
CA TYR A 119 6.60 0.03 8.77
C TYR A 119 7.60 -0.91 8.11
N PHE A 120 8.09 -0.53 6.94
CA PHE A 120 9.26 -1.12 6.32
C PHE A 120 10.46 -0.20 6.55
N PRO A 121 11.55 -0.67 7.17
CA PRO A 121 12.60 0.22 7.68
C PRO A 121 13.22 1.13 6.63
N SER A 122 13.47 0.59 5.43
CA SER A 122 14.11 1.35 4.36
C SER A 122 13.77 0.83 2.97
N ILE A 123 13.40 1.73 2.05
CA ILE A 123 13.34 1.45 0.61
C ILE A 123 14.34 2.37 -0.09
N ALA A 124 15.45 1.81 -0.56
CA ALA A 124 16.50 2.59 -1.24
C ALA A 124 16.03 3.11 -2.62
N PRO A 125 16.67 4.15 -3.18
CA PRO A 125 16.39 4.60 -4.54
C PRO A 125 16.42 3.46 -5.57
N LYS A 126 15.44 3.43 -6.48
CA LYS A 126 15.24 2.42 -7.54
C LYS A 126 15.00 1.00 -7.02
N MET A 127 14.66 0.85 -5.75
CA MET A 127 14.20 -0.42 -5.17
C MET A 127 12.72 -0.32 -4.82
N GLY A 128 12.10 -1.47 -4.61
CA GLY A 128 10.74 -1.54 -4.11
C GLY A 128 10.53 -2.73 -3.20
N LYS A 129 9.35 -2.78 -2.60
CA LYS A 129 8.91 -3.88 -1.73
C LYS A 129 7.42 -4.14 -1.95
N HIS A 130 7.03 -5.40 -1.87
CA HIS A 130 5.63 -5.79 -1.91
C HIS A 130 4.92 -5.46 -0.60
N CYS A 131 3.73 -4.87 -0.71
CA CYS A 131 2.79 -4.63 0.38
C CYS A 131 1.52 -5.42 0.09
N ASP A 132 1.05 -6.22 1.04
CA ASP A 132 -0.14 -7.04 0.88
C ASP A 132 -1.37 -6.13 0.87
N LEU A 133 -2.11 -6.13 -0.25
CA LEU A 133 -3.38 -5.42 -0.39
C LEU A 133 -4.49 -6.22 0.31
N GLY A 134 -4.46 -7.53 0.12
CA GLY A 134 -5.45 -8.46 0.61
C GLY A 134 -5.29 -9.84 -0.01
N HIS A 135 -6.14 -10.76 0.40
CA HIS A 135 -6.15 -12.13 -0.09
C HIS A 135 -7.56 -12.67 -0.32
N ILE A 136 -7.63 -13.72 -1.13
CA ILE A 136 -8.83 -14.50 -1.39
C ILE A 136 -8.56 -15.92 -0.91
N THR A 137 -9.33 -16.37 0.07
CA THR A 137 -9.26 -17.73 0.61
C THR A 137 -10.23 -18.66 -0.11
N ASP A 138 -9.84 -19.93 -0.29
CA ASP A 138 -10.70 -20.99 -0.82
C ASP A 138 -12.09 -20.97 -0.13
N PRO A 139 -13.20 -20.73 -0.88
CA PRO A 139 -14.49 -20.42 -0.28
C PRO A 139 -15.04 -21.42 0.75
N PRO A 140 -14.90 -22.76 0.57
CA PRO A 140 -15.30 -23.76 1.58
C PRO A 140 -14.46 -23.73 2.86
N LYS A 141 -13.26 -23.14 2.83
CA LYS A 141 -12.31 -23.10 3.95
C LYS A 141 -12.28 -21.77 4.69
N ARG A 142 -13.00 -20.74 4.23
CA ARG A 142 -13.04 -19.40 4.86
C ARG A 142 -13.40 -19.41 6.35
N GLN A 143 -14.28 -20.31 6.77
CA GLN A 143 -14.62 -20.46 8.19
C GLN A 143 -13.41 -20.87 9.06
N ASN A 144 -12.46 -21.62 8.51
CA ASN A 144 -11.28 -22.11 9.24
C ASN A 144 -10.29 -20.99 9.56
N VAL A 145 -10.34 -19.89 8.81
CA VAL A 145 -9.51 -18.69 8.98
C VAL A 145 -10.29 -17.51 9.57
N GLY A 146 -11.55 -17.73 9.96
CA GLY A 146 -12.37 -16.70 10.61
C GLY A 146 -12.90 -15.61 9.66
N GLU A 147 -12.90 -15.87 8.36
CA GLU A 147 -13.28 -14.92 7.30
C GLU A 147 -14.73 -15.06 6.84
N ASP A 148 -15.52 -15.92 7.46
CA ASP A 148 -16.95 -16.00 7.14
C ASP A 148 -17.67 -14.69 7.51
N VAL A 149 -18.52 -14.16 6.63
CA VAL A 149 -19.22 -12.88 6.87
C VAL A 149 -20.71 -13.02 6.55
N PRO A 150 -21.56 -13.33 7.53
CA PRO A 150 -22.99 -13.59 7.30
C PRO A 150 -23.71 -12.46 6.56
N ARG A 151 -23.35 -11.19 6.82
CA ARG A 151 -23.96 -10.01 6.16
C ARG A 151 -23.73 -9.94 4.65
N LEU A 152 -22.76 -10.71 4.12
CA LEU A 152 -22.45 -10.77 2.69
C LEU A 152 -23.20 -11.91 1.98
N ALA A 153 -23.89 -12.80 2.71
CA ALA A 153 -24.65 -13.93 2.16
C ALA A 153 -23.85 -14.77 1.15
N LEU A 154 -22.57 -15.03 1.44
CA LEU A 154 -21.67 -15.74 0.55
C LEU A 154 -21.84 -17.25 0.69
N THR A 155 -21.76 -17.97 -0.43
CA THR A 155 -21.83 -19.44 -0.44
C THR A 155 -20.43 -20.07 -0.41
N GLU A 156 -20.35 -21.39 -0.25
CA GLU A 156 -19.10 -22.17 -0.38
C GLU A 156 -18.51 -22.18 -1.80
N HIS A 157 -19.15 -21.50 -2.76
CA HIS A 157 -18.63 -21.33 -4.13
C HIS A 157 -18.32 -19.87 -4.46
N THR A 158 -18.56 -18.95 -3.52
CA THR A 158 -18.43 -17.51 -3.77
C THR A 158 -17.20 -16.94 -3.09
N THR A 159 -16.31 -16.34 -3.87
CA THR A 159 -15.11 -15.70 -3.33
C THR A 159 -15.42 -14.42 -2.56
N SER A 160 -14.55 -14.10 -1.60
CA SER A 160 -14.48 -12.82 -0.91
C SER A 160 -13.04 -12.33 -0.90
N LEU A 161 -12.86 -11.01 -0.89
CA LEU A 161 -11.57 -10.38 -0.69
C LEU A 161 -11.49 -9.86 0.76
N ALA A 162 -10.49 -10.32 1.50
CA ALA A 162 -10.11 -9.77 2.79
C ALA A 162 -8.92 -8.81 2.59
N PHE A 163 -9.07 -7.55 2.96
CA PHE A 163 -7.95 -6.60 2.92
C PHE A 163 -6.94 -6.90 4.04
N ASP A 164 -5.65 -6.97 3.71
CA ASP A 164 -4.56 -7.33 4.62
C ASP A 164 -4.11 -6.14 5.46
N LEU A 165 -5.06 -5.65 6.25
CA LEU A 165 -4.86 -4.61 7.24
C LEU A 165 -3.97 -5.13 8.38
N ILE A 166 -3.29 -4.22 9.08
CA ILE A 166 -2.43 -4.55 10.21
C ILE A 166 -3.15 -5.38 11.28
N VAL A 167 -4.43 -5.07 11.51
CA VAL A 167 -5.32 -5.82 12.40
C VAL A 167 -6.57 -6.19 11.61
N ALA A 168 -7.09 -7.41 11.80
CA ALA A 168 -8.38 -7.83 11.28
C ALA A 168 -9.49 -7.44 12.29
N PRO A 169 -10.29 -6.38 12.04
CA PRO A 169 -11.29 -5.97 13.00
C PRO A 169 -12.46 -6.96 13.12
N ASN A 170 -12.96 -7.12 14.35
CA ASN A 170 -14.01 -8.07 14.72
C ASN A 170 -15.31 -7.92 13.92
N HIS A 171 -15.64 -6.69 13.48
CA HIS A 171 -16.84 -6.44 12.68
C HIS A 171 -16.69 -6.87 11.20
N ARG A 172 -15.52 -7.42 10.81
CA ARG A 172 -15.22 -7.95 9.46
C ARG A 172 -15.53 -6.96 8.33
N GLY A 173 -15.36 -5.66 8.60
CA GLY A 173 -15.59 -4.60 7.63
C GLY A 173 -14.53 -4.51 6.53
N HIS A 174 -13.39 -5.15 6.77
CA HIS A 174 -12.27 -5.32 5.84
C HIS A 174 -12.48 -6.48 4.86
N ILE A 175 -13.61 -7.18 4.92
CA ILE A 175 -13.94 -8.26 4.00
C ILE A 175 -15.12 -7.82 3.13
N VAL A 176 -14.98 -8.05 1.82
CA VAL A 176 -15.98 -7.72 0.81
C VAL A 176 -16.29 -8.92 -0.09
N GLY A 177 -17.53 -8.96 -0.59
CA GLY A 177 -17.97 -9.95 -1.56
C GLY A 177 -17.70 -9.50 -3.00
N PRO A 178 -18.23 -10.23 -3.99
CA PRO A 178 -18.02 -9.93 -5.40
C PRO A 178 -18.47 -8.50 -5.80
N GLY A 179 -17.77 -7.94 -6.79
CA GLY A 179 -18.06 -6.62 -7.34
C GLY A 179 -16.83 -5.80 -7.69
N GLU A 180 -17.10 -4.55 -8.07
CA GLU A 180 -16.10 -3.55 -8.43
C GLU A 180 -15.86 -2.60 -7.27
N TYR A 181 -14.60 -2.37 -6.92
CA TYR A 181 -14.18 -1.54 -5.80
C TYR A 181 -13.07 -0.57 -6.19
N GLN A 182 -12.97 0.53 -5.44
CA GLN A 182 -11.85 1.46 -5.45
C GLN A 182 -11.33 1.65 -4.04
N LEU A 183 -10.07 1.29 -3.82
CA LEU A 183 -9.36 1.55 -2.58
C LEU A 183 -8.40 2.73 -2.75
N ASP A 184 -8.65 3.80 -2.01
CA ASP A 184 -7.69 4.89 -1.86
C ASP A 184 -6.59 4.44 -0.90
N ILE A 185 -5.34 4.47 -1.35
CA ILE A 185 -4.15 4.20 -0.56
C ILE A 185 -3.27 5.44 -0.45
N LEU A 186 -2.53 5.54 0.65
CA LEU A 186 -1.58 6.61 0.93
C LEU A 186 -0.22 5.99 1.33
N PRO A 187 0.67 5.69 0.36
CA PRO A 187 2.05 5.37 0.65
C PRO A 187 2.78 6.60 1.20
N ALA A 188 3.49 6.44 2.30
CA ALA A 188 4.21 7.50 3.00
C ALA A 188 5.52 6.98 3.59
N ALA A 189 6.38 7.89 4.04
CA ALA A 189 7.59 7.60 4.81
C ALA A 189 7.86 8.77 5.75
N GLU A 190 8.67 8.59 6.78
CA GLU A 190 9.04 9.69 7.70
C GLU A 190 9.58 10.93 6.96
N ASN A 191 10.34 10.69 5.88
CA ASN A 191 10.95 11.71 5.06
C ASN A 191 10.25 11.91 3.70
N ALA A 192 9.02 11.43 3.53
CA ALA A 192 8.22 11.63 2.31
C ALA A 192 6.74 11.88 2.64
N ARG A 193 6.16 12.93 2.05
CA ARG A 193 4.72 13.19 2.18
C ARG A 193 3.89 12.04 1.59
N PRO A 194 2.71 11.74 2.15
CA PRO A 194 1.81 10.76 1.58
C PRO A 194 1.40 11.11 0.15
N ILE A 195 1.29 10.12 -0.71
CA ILE A 195 0.84 10.27 -2.10
C ILE A 195 -0.47 9.52 -2.28
N GLY A 196 -1.53 10.18 -2.75
CA GLY A 196 -2.81 9.51 -3.02
C GLY A 196 -2.76 8.65 -4.28
N ARG A 197 -3.13 7.37 -4.16
CA ARG A 197 -3.38 6.49 -5.31
C ARG A 197 -4.67 5.72 -5.11
N THR A 198 -5.32 5.37 -6.21
CA THR A 198 -6.55 4.58 -6.21
C THR A 198 -6.30 3.26 -6.89
N VAL A 199 -6.51 2.17 -6.17
CA VAL A 199 -6.48 0.80 -6.70
C VAL A 199 -7.91 0.40 -7.04
N THR A 200 -8.17 0.16 -8.31
CA THR A 200 -9.43 -0.43 -8.79
C THR A 200 -9.32 -1.95 -8.71
N ILE A 201 -10.35 -2.59 -8.16
CA ILE A 201 -10.39 -4.02 -7.86
C ILE A 201 -11.68 -4.59 -8.44
N SER A 202 -11.57 -5.68 -9.19
CA SER A 202 -12.69 -6.38 -9.81
C SER A 202 -12.70 -7.83 -9.31
N LEU A 203 -13.68 -8.19 -8.47
CA LEU A 203 -13.82 -9.55 -7.93
C LEU A 203 -15.04 -10.24 -8.56
N SER A 204 -14.80 -11.29 -9.35
CA SER A 204 -15.88 -11.96 -10.11
C SER A 204 -16.83 -12.76 -9.23
N GLY A 205 -16.33 -13.26 -8.09
CA GLY A 205 -17.06 -14.17 -7.22
C GLY A 205 -16.84 -15.65 -7.51
N THR A 206 -16.12 -15.98 -8.59
CA THR A 206 -15.79 -17.36 -8.94
C THR A 206 -14.41 -17.74 -8.39
N TRP A 207 -14.32 -18.92 -7.79
CA TRP A 207 -13.03 -19.50 -7.39
C TRP A 207 -12.45 -20.34 -8.53
N TYR A 208 -11.17 -20.13 -8.81
CA TYR A 208 -10.40 -20.96 -9.72
C TYR A 208 -9.23 -21.55 -8.94
N ALA A 209 -9.12 -22.88 -8.87
CA ALA A 209 -8.01 -23.54 -8.18
C ALA A 209 -6.67 -23.40 -8.93
N ASN A 210 -6.71 -23.07 -10.23
CA ASN A 210 -5.54 -22.76 -11.01
C ASN A 210 -5.21 -21.27 -10.87
N GLU A 211 -3.96 -20.97 -10.49
CA GLU A 211 -3.48 -19.61 -10.25
C GLU A 211 -3.65 -18.68 -11.46
N ASP A 212 -3.23 -19.11 -12.65
CA ASP A 212 -3.34 -18.30 -13.87
C ASP A 212 -4.81 -17.98 -14.19
N ALA A 213 -5.71 -18.95 -14.05
CA ALA A 213 -7.14 -18.74 -14.23
C ALA A 213 -7.72 -17.79 -13.18
N MET A 214 -7.28 -17.90 -11.92
CA MET A 214 -7.72 -16.98 -10.87
C MET A 214 -7.30 -15.55 -11.17
N PHE A 215 -6.05 -15.33 -11.58
CA PHE A 215 -5.51 -14.00 -11.85
C PHE A 215 -5.95 -13.39 -13.19
N ARG A 216 -6.40 -14.23 -14.13
CA ARG A 216 -6.99 -13.77 -15.39
C ARG A 216 -8.49 -13.47 -15.26
N ASP A 217 -9.25 -14.38 -14.63
CA ASP A 217 -10.72 -14.40 -14.69
C ASP A 217 -11.40 -14.21 -13.32
N GLY A 218 -10.70 -14.51 -12.22
CA GLY A 218 -11.23 -14.48 -10.85
C GLY A 218 -11.12 -13.11 -10.17
N ILE A 219 -9.98 -12.44 -10.36
CA ILE A 219 -9.65 -11.16 -9.72
C ILE A 219 -8.86 -10.28 -10.70
N GLY A 220 -9.18 -8.99 -10.72
CA GLY A 220 -8.46 -7.98 -11.50
C GLY A 220 -8.04 -6.80 -10.63
N LEU A 221 -6.82 -6.30 -10.84
CA LEU A 221 -6.29 -5.13 -10.16
C LEU A 221 -5.77 -4.13 -11.18
N ARG A 222 -6.08 -2.85 -10.98
CA ARG A 222 -5.54 -1.75 -11.77
C ARG A 222 -5.24 -0.57 -10.87
N ILE A 223 -4.18 0.14 -11.18
CA ILE A 223 -3.92 1.46 -10.60
C ILE A 223 -4.05 2.50 -11.71
N ASP A 224 -4.70 3.62 -11.41
CA ASP A 224 -4.76 4.72 -12.36
C ASP A 224 -3.35 5.31 -12.50
N SER A 225 -2.88 5.42 -13.75
CA SER A 225 -1.57 5.97 -14.08
C SER A 225 -1.51 7.45 -13.71
N ASP A 226 -0.37 7.90 -13.18
CA ASP A 226 -0.01 9.32 -13.15
C ASP A 226 0.34 9.87 -14.54
#